data_AF-A0A965LDV0-F1
#
_entry.id   AF-A0A965LDV0-F1
#
_cell.length_a   1.000
_cell.length_b   1.000
_cell.length_c   1.000
_cell.angle_alpha   90.00
_cell.angle_beta   90.00
_cell.angle_gamma   90.00
#
_symmetry.space_group_name_H-M   'P 1'
#
loop_
_entity.id
_entity.type
_entity.pdbx_description
1 polymer ?
#
loop_
_entity_poly.entity_id
_entity_poly.type
_entity_poly.pdbx_seq_one_letter_code
_entity_poly.pdbx_strand_id
1 'polypeptide(L)'
;MTDQQPLKSFFNGAFKLAIEMNTPIQPILLLDSVERMHFDSVLSLTPGKSRVVYLETVQVDGYTMDQMEDLKNKVYKMMDEG
;
A
#
# COMPACT_ATOMS: atom_id res chain seq x y z
N MET A 1 6.28 -6.61 -9.55
CA MET A 1 5.22 -5.75 -10.09
C MET A 1 5.10 -6.11 -11.55
N THR A 2 4.03 -6.80 -11.89
CA THR A 2 3.62 -7.09 -13.27
C THR A 2 2.14 -6.70 -13.38
N ASP A 3 1.58 -6.65 -14.58
CA ASP A 3 0.15 -6.35 -14.76
C ASP A 3 -0.77 -7.35 -14.03
N GLN A 4 -0.24 -8.53 -13.67
CA GLN A 4 -0.95 -9.57 -12.92
C GLN A 4 -0.69 -9.51 -11.41
N GLN A 5 0.34 -8.78 -10.96
CA GLN A 5 0.66 -8.60 -9.55
C GLN A 5 1.19 -7.18 -9.35
N PRO A 6 0.28 -6.18 -9.27
CA PRO A 6 0.63 -4.76 -9.29
C PRO A 6 1.33 -4.32 -7.99
N LEU A 7 1.06 -5.00 -6.87
CA LEU A 7 1.66 -4.68 -5.57
C LEU A 7 3.00 -5.39 -5.36
N LYS A 8 3.93 -4.71 -4.65
CA LYS A 8 5.14 -5.34 -4.08
C LYS A 8 4.81 -5.94 -2.72
N SER A 9 5.65 -6.88 -2.28
CA SER A 9 5.64 -7.36 -0.90
C SER A 9 5.80 -6.20 0.08
N PHE A 10 5.03 -6.26 1.16
CA PHE A 10 5.08 -5.25 2.23
C PHE A 10 6.13 -5.60 3.26
N PHE A 11 6.84 -4.57 3.74
CA PHE A 11 7.76 -4.67 4.87
C PHE A 11 7.02 -4.49 6.19
N ASN A 12 7.55 -5.09 7.25
CA ASN A 12 6.90 -5.13 8.56
C ASN A 12 7.03 -3.84 9.38
N GLY A 13 8.04 -3.01 9.09
CA GLY A 13 8.40 -1.85 9.92
C GLY A 13 7.26 -0.85 10.09
N ALA A 14 6.52 -0.55 9.02
CA ALA A 14 5.41 0.39 9.06
C ALA A 14 4.24 -0.14 9.93
N PHE A 15 3.92 -1.43 9.80
CA PHE A 15 2.84 -2.07 10.56
C PHE A 15 3.18 -2.21 12.05
N LYS A 16 4.45 -2.50 12.36
CA LYS A 16 4.97 -2.48 13.73
C LYS A 16 4.78 -1.11 14.37
N LEU A 17 5.20 -0.04 13.70
CA LEU A 17 5.03 1.33 14.21
C LEU A 17 3.55 1.68 14.40
N ALA A 18 2.69 1.27 13.47
CA ALA A 18 1.25 1.53 13.57
C ALA A 18 0.62 0.88 14.82
N ILE A 19 1.01 -0.36 15.14
CA ILE A 19 0.56 -1.07 16.34
C ILE A 19 1.13 -0.42 17.60
N GLU A 20 2.45 -0.13 17.64
CA GLU A 20 3.12 0.46 18.79
C GLU A 20 2.55 1.85 19.15
N MET A 21 2.22 2.65 18.14
CA MET A 21 1.70 4.00 18.30
C MET A 21 0.16 4.06 18.35
N ASN A 22 -0.51 2.91 18.23
CA ASN A 22 -1.96 2.80 18.02
C ASN A 22 -2.49 3.85 17.02
N THR A 23 -1.90 3.86 15.82
CA THR A 23 -2.24 4.81 14.76
C THR A 23 -2.93 4.09 13.61
N PRO A 24 -4.10 4.58 13.14
CA PRO A 24 -4.80 3.97 12.02
C PRO A 24 -3.97 4.00 10.73
N ILE A 25 -4.14 2.99 9.89
CA ILE A 25 -3.47 2.91 8.59
C ILE A 25 -4.43 3.39 7.51
N GLN A 26 -3.99 4.35 6.69
CA GLN A 26 -4.73 4.81 5.51
C GLN A 26 -4.12 4.21 4.24
N PRO A 27 -4.75 3.19 3.62
CA PRO A 27 -4.25 2.65 2.36
C PRO A 27 -4.59 3.59 1.21
N ILE A 28 -3.63 3.80 0.31
CA ILE A 28 -3.74 4.69 -0.84
C ILE A 28 -3.20 3.97 -2.08
N LEU A 29 -3.98 3.96 -3.15
CA LEU A 29 -3.58 3.40 -4.44
C LEU A 29 -3.20 4.53 -5.41
N LEU A 30 -2.04 4.35 -6.06
CA LEU A 30 -1.52 5.26 -7.09
C LEU A 30 -1.58 4.56 -8.45
N LEU A 31 -2.73 4.65 -9.11
CA LEU A 31 -3.07 3.80 -10.26
C LEU A 31 -2.18 4.07 -11.48
N ASP A 32 -1.85 5.34 -11.73
CA ASP A 32 -1.19 5.74 -12.97
C ASP A 32 0.34 5.88 -12.83
N SER A 33 0.90 5.65 -11.62
CA SER A 33 2.32 5.95 -11.35
C SER A 33 3.29 5.21 -12.27
N VAL A 34 3.02 3.93 -12.55
CA VAL A 34 3.87 3.10 -13.41
C VAL A 34 3.85 3.59 -14.87
N GLU A 35 2.69 4.01 -15.36
CA GLU A 35 2.55 4.55 -16.72
C GLU A 35 3.17 5.95 -16.86
N ARG A 36 3.07 6.78 -15.81
CA ARG A 36 3.58 8.16 -15.85
C ARG A 36 5.09 8.20 -15.68
N MET A 37 5.67 7.34 -14.83
CA MET A 37 7.10 7.28 -14.57
C MET A 37 7.50 5.86 -14.13
N HIS A 38 7.92 5.05 -15.10
CA HIS A 38 8.33 3.67 -14.85
C HIS A 38 9.62 3.64 -14.02
N PHE A 39 9.69 2.78 -13.01
CA PHE A 39 10.82 2.70 -12.08
C PHE A 39 12.14 2.25 -12.74
N ASP A 40 12.07 1.60 -13.91
CA ASP A 40 13.24 1.12 -14.66
C ASP A 40 13.95 2.21 -15.48
N SER A 41 13.30 3.35 -15.75
CA SER A 41 13.90 4.39 -16.58
C SER A 41 13.47 5.79 -16.14
N VAL A 42 14.45 6.60 -15.74
CA VAL A 42 14.24 7.99 -15.30
C VAL A 42 13.71 8.88 -16.43
N LEU A 43 13.99 8.54 -17.70
CA LEU A 43 13.52 9.29 -18.88
C LEU A 43 12.14 8.84 -19.38
N SER A 44 11.45 7.94 -18.66
CA SER A 44 10.10 7.47 -19.01
C SER A 44 8.96 8.42 -18.60
N LEU A 45 9.30 9.59 -18.05
CA LEU A 45 8.31 10.54 -17.54
C LEU A 45 7.40 11.06 -18.67
N THR A 46 6.09 10.88 -18.52
CA THR A 46 5.09 11.32 -19.51
C THR A 46 3.94 12.08 -18.86
N PRO A 47 3.44 13.19 -19.47
CA PRO A 47 2.28 13.92 -18.96
C PRO A 47 0.99 13.10 -19.16
N GLY A 48 0.07 13.15 -18.20
CA GLY A 48 -1.19 12.40 -18.25
C GLY A 48 -1.99 12.50 -16.96
N LYS A 49 -3.07 11.74 -16.86
CA LYS A 49 -3.87 11.63 -15.64
C LYS A 49 -3.04 10.96 -14.53
N SER A 50 -3.20 11.43 -13.31
CA SER A 50 -2.62 10.83 -12.11
C SER A 50 -3.70 10.72 -11.04
N ARG A 51 -4.24 9.52 -10.88
CA ARG A 51 -5.35 9.22 -9.98
C ARG A 51 -4.84 8.62 -8.68
N VAL A 52 -5.48 9.04 -7.60
CA VAL A 52 -5.26 8.55 -6.25
C VAL A 52 -6.58 8.02 -5.73
N VAL A 53 -6.60 6.77 -5.27
CA VAL A 53 -7.78 6.16 -4.64
C VAL A 53 -7.47 5.95 -3.17
N TYR A 54 -8.31 6.52 -2.31
CA TYR A 54 -8.26 6.34 -0.86
C TYR A 54 -9.17 5.17 -0.50
N LEU A 55 -8.61 4.13 0.09
CA LEU A 55 -9.39 3.00 0.60
C LEU A 55 -9.89 3.29 2.02
N GLU A 56 -10.70 2.39 2.56
CA GLU A 56 -11.16 2.51 3.94
C GLU A 56 -9.99 2.49 4.93
N THR A 57 -10.02 3.39 5.91
CA THR A 57 -9.02 3.45 6.97
C THR A 57 -9.08 2.17 7.81
N VAL A 58 -7.93 1.51 7.97
CA VAL A 58 -7.81 0.31 8.79
C VAL A 58 -7.45 0.71 10.21
N GLN A 59 -8.41 0.50 11.13
CA GLN A 59 -8.17 0.69 12.56
C GLN A 59 -7.22 -0.39 13.09
N VAL A 60 -6.30 0.03 13.96
CA VAL A 60 -5.27 -0.83 14.56
C VAL A 60 -5.58 -1.15 16.03
N ASP A 61 -6.65 -0.58 16.58
CA ASP A 61 -7.13 -0.85 17.93
C ASP A 61 -7.33 -2.36 18.16
N GLY A 62 -6.69 -2.90 19.20
CA GLY A 62 -6.81 -4.31 19.58
C GLY A 62 -5.89 -5.27 18.83
N TYR A 63 -5.09 -4.81 17.86
CA TYR A 63 -4.01 -5.61 17.30
C TYR A 63 -2.82 -5.69 18.25
N THR A 64 -2.25 -6.88 18.39
CA THR A 64 -0.97 -7.08 19.10
C THR A 64 0.17 -7.31 18.11
N MET A 65 1.42 -7.25 18.61
CA MET A 65 2.61 -7.50 17.80
C MET A 65 2.61 -8.89 17.15
N ASP A 66 1.99 -9.89 17.78
CA ASP A 66 1.87 -11.24 17.23
C ASP A 66 0.91 -11.30 16.03
N GLN A 67 -0.01 -10.34 15.92
CA GLN A 67 -1.01 -10.23 14.85
C GLN A 67 -0.58 -9.26 13.74
N MET A 68 0.67 -8.80 13.76
CA MET A 68 1.19 -7.84 12.79
C MET A 68 1.17 -8.38 11.35
N GLU A 69 1.47 -9.67 11.18
CA GLU A 69 1.39 -10.33 9.87
C GLU A 69 -0.05 -10.39 9.36
N ASP A 70 -1.04 -10.60 10.24
CA ASP A 70 -2.45 -10.60 9.88
C ASP A 70 -2.91 -9.20 9.44
N LEU A 71 -2.50 -8.15 10.16
CA LEU A 71 -2.78 -6.77 9.80
C LEU A 71 -2.17 -6.42 8.42
N LYS A 72 -0.92 -6.82 8.19
CA LYS A 72 -0.23 -6.62 6.91
C LYS A 72 -0.96 -7.33 5.76
N ASN A 73 -1.35 -8.59 5.96
CA ASN A 73 -2.06 -9.38 4.94
C ASN A 73 -3.45 -8.81 4.65
N LYS A 74 -4.17 -8.34 5.68
CA LYS A 74 -5.46 -7.67 5.53
C LYS A 74 -5.35 -6.41 4.66
N VAL A 75 -4.38 -5.54 4.96
CA VAL A 75 -4.16 -4.30 4.18
C VAL A 75 -3.70 -4.64 2.76
N TYR A 76 -2.80 -5.61 2.59
CA TYR A 76 -2.37 -6.05 1.27
C TYR A 76 -3.55 -6.52 0.42
N LYS A 77 -4.38 -7.42 0.96
CA LYS A 77 -5.56 -7.95 0.25
C LYS A 77 -6.55 -6.85 -0.11
N MET A 78 -6.82 -5.92 0.81
CA MET A 78 -7.69 -4.76 0.56
C MET A 78 -7.17 -3.90 -0.59
N MET A 79 -5.85 -3.72 -0.68
CA MET A 79 -5.22 -2.96 -1.77
C MET A 79 -5.19 -3.73 -3.10
N ASP A 80 -5.15 -5.06 -3.07
CA ASP A 80 -5.12 -5.92 -4.27
C ASP A 80 -6.51 -6.06 -4.91
N GLU A 81 -7.57 -5.98 -4.09
CA GLU A 81 -8.98 -6.05 -4.52
C GLU A 81 -9.57 -4.70 -5.00
N GLY A 82 -8.89 -3.58 -4.73
CA GLY A 82 -9.36 -2.21 -5.03
C GLY A 82 -8.83 -1.64 -6.33
#